data_AF-A0A1Y5I2R5-F1
#
_entry.id   AF-A0A1Y5I2R5-F1
#
_cell.length_a   1.000
_cell.length_b   1.000
_cell.length_c   1.000
_cell.angle_alpha   90.00
_cell.angle_beta   90.00
_cell.angle_gamma   90.00
#
_symmetry.space_group_name_H-M   'P 1'
#
loop_
_entity.id
_entity.type
_entity.pdbx_description
1 polymer ?
#
loop_
_entity_poly.entity_id
_entity_poly.type
_entity_poly.pdbx_seq_one_letter_code
_entity_poly.pdbx_strand_id
1 'polypeptide(L)'
;MDNQNQVDYPSSNKEWKLIEKVVIGLQDEQRKSRRWGIFFKLATLVYVLFIALMIGKSADEVVRGGGDSYAAVIEVNGVIAAAQDASADNIITALRDAFEDDKVLGVVLRINSPGGSPVQSGYVYDEIKRLKETRELPVYAVIADLGASGAYYIAAAADEIYADKASLVGSIGVVGSGFGFTEAMDKFGIERRLYTSGEHKGFLDPFSPENPEEKKFWQSVLKVTHNQFIDQVKKGRGDRLKETPEMFSGLIWSGEQALEMGLIDGLSSTSALVRTKFDSEEMVNFTPQKDPWESIMQKLGTSIGAGIATVVT
;
A
#
# COMPACT_ATOMS: atom_id res chain seq x y z
N MET A 1 -3.02 58.59 -60.74
CA MET A 1 -3.11 57.20 -61.23
C MET A 1 -4.24 56.56 -60.46
N ASP A 2 -5.41 56.60 -61.06
CA ASP A 2 -6.65 56.09 -60.52
C ASP A 2 -6.57 54.57 -60.42
N ASN A 3 -6.77 54.03 -59.21
CA ASN A 3 -7.10 52.63 -59.04
C ASN A 3 -8.51 52.57 -58.43
N GLN A 4 -9.50 52.85 -59.28
CA GLN A 4 -10.89 52.55 -58.97
C GLN A 4 -11.02 51.02 -58.95
N ASN A 5 -10.94 50.42 -57.77
CA ASN A 5 -11.51 49.10 -57.54
C ASN A 5 -13.03 49.22 -57.63
N GLN A 6 -13.53 49.19 -58.86
CA GLN A 6 -14.95 49.10 -59.16
C GLN A 6 -15.40 47.70 -58.76
N VAL A 7 -16.04 47.58 -57.60
CA VAL A 7 -16.72 46.35 -57.22
C VAL A 7 -17.94 46.24 -58.13
N ASP A 8 -17.88 45.33 -59.10
CA ASP A 8 -18.97 45.07 -60.04
C ASP A 8 -20.09 44.33 -59.30
N TYR A 9 -21.22 45.00 -59.10
CA TYR A 9 -22.38 44.42 -58.44
C TYR A 9 -23.25 43.72 -59.49
N PRO A 10 -23.71 42.48 -59.24
CA PRO A 10 -24.45 41.71 -60.23
C PRO A 10 -25.70 42.46 -60.68
N SER A 11 -25.85 42.67 -61.98
CA SER A 11 -26.94 43.46 -62.57
C SER A 11 -28.16 42.61 -62.96
N SER A 12 -28.10 41.29 -62.71
CA SER A 12 -29.14 40.32 -63.09
C SER A 12 -29.69 39.53 -61.90
N ASN A 13 -31.01 39.39 -61.86
CA ASN A 13 -31.75 38.57 -60.88
C ASN A 13 -31.31 37.07 -60.89
N LYS A 14 -30.67 36.62 -61.98
CA LYS A 14 -30.09 35.27 -62.07
C LYS A 14 -28.73 35.16 -61.38
N GLU A 15 -27.90 36.19 -61.43
CA GLU A 15 -26.56 36.21 -60.82
C GLU A 15 -26.65 36.30 -59.30
N TRP A 16 -27.54 37.14 -58.77
CA TRP A 16 -27.84 37.17 -57.34
C TRP A 16 -28.36 35.82 -56.81
N LYS A 17 -29.25 35.15 -57.56
CA LYS A 17 -29.72 33.81 -57.21
C LYS A 17 -28.60 32.75 -57.25
N LEU A 18 -27.63 32.90 -58.14
CA LEU A 18 -26.46 32.03 -58.22
C LEU A 18 -25.53 32.23 -57.03
N ILE A 19 -25.23 33.48 -56.67
CA ILE A 19 -24.42 33.82 -55.50
C ILE A 19 -25.12 33.36 -54.22
N GLU A 20 -26.42 33.63 -54.07
CA GLU A 20 -27.22 33.17 -52.93
C GLU A 20 -27.20 31.63 -52.81
N LYS A 21 -27.37 30.91 -53.93
CA LYS A 21 -27.35 29.45 -53.95
C LYS A 21 -25.97 28.87 -53.63
N VAL A 22 -24.90 29.52 -54.06
CA VAL A 22 -23.51 29.13 -53.71
C VAL A 22 -23.24 29.42 -52.23
N VAL A 23 -23.64 30.58 -51.71
CA VAL A 23 -23.46 30.95 -50.30
C VAL A 23 -24.25 30.01 -49.39
N ILE A 24 -25.52 29.72 -49.70
CA ILE A 24 -26.34 28.75 -48.97
C ILE A 24 -25.74 27.33 -49.09
N GLY A 25 -25.29 26.94 -50.28
CA GLY A 25 -24.65 25.64 -50.51
C GLY A 25 -23.37 25.45 -49.67
N LEU A 26 -22.52 26.47 -49.60
CA LEU A 26 -21.32 26.48 -48.77
C LEU A 26 -21.65 26.45 -47.27
N GLN A 27 -22.70 27.15 -46.85
CA GLN A 27 -23.16 27.15 -45.46
C GLN A 27 -23.73 25.77 -45.06
N ASP A 28 -24.46 25.12 -45.95
CA ASP A 28 -24.97 23.76 -45.75
C ASP A 28 -23.85 22.71 -45.75
N GLU A 29 -22.83 22.88 -46.58
CA GLU A 29 -21.65 22.02 -46.60
C GLU A 29 -20.82 22.16 -45.32
N GLN A 30 -20.60 23.39 -44.82
CA GLN A 30 -19.97 23.60 -43.52
C GLN A 30 -20.78 23.00 -42.36
N ARG A 31 -22.12 23.11 -42.38
CA ARG A 31 -22.98 22.49 -41.36
C ARG A 31 -22.88 20.96 -41.41
N LYS A 32 -22.88 20.35 -42.60
CA LYS A 32 -22.71 18.90 -42.77
C LYS A 32 -21.33 18.44 -42.31
N SER A 33 -20.26 19.12 -42.73
CA SER A 33 -18.88 18.81 -42.31
C SER A 33 -18.71 18.92 -40.80
N ARG A 34 -19.25 19.98 -40.16
CA ARG A 34 -19.25 20.10 -38.68
C ARG A 34 -20.04 18.98 -38.01
N ARG A 35 -21.22 18.62 -38.52
CA ARG A 35 -22.03 17.53 -37.98
C ARG A 35 -21.33 16.18 -38.10
N TRP A 36 -20.69 15.91 -39.23
CA TRP A 36 -19.89 14.70 -39.43
C TRP A 36 -18.64 14.67 -38.55
N GLY A 37 -17.95 15.80 -38.39
CA GLY A 37 -16.82 15.92 -37.47
C GLY A 37 -17.23 15.70 -36.01
N ILE A 38 -18.39 16.23 -35.58
CA ILE A 38 -18.95 15.97 -34.24
C ILE A 38 -19.34 14.50 -34.10
N PHE A 39 -19.99 13.92 -35.10
CA PHE A 39 -20.39 12.51 -35.11
C PHE A 39 -19.17 11.59 -34.97
N PHE A 40 -18.12 11.76 -35.78
CA PHE A 40 -16.93 10.92 -35.67
C PHE A 40 -16.21 11.11 -34.34
N LYS A 41 -16.12 12.34 -33.81
CA LYS A 41 -15.53 12.57 -32.47
C LYS A 41 -16.33 11.88 -31.36
N LEU A 42 -17.66 11.94 -31.39
CA LEU A 42 -18.52 11.24 -30.44
C LEU A 42 -18.42 9.72 -30.61
N ALA A 43 -18.39 9.21 -31.84
CA ALA A 43 -18.23 7.79 -32.12
C ALA A 43 -16.88 7.26 -31.62
N THR A 44 -15.80 8.01 -31.84
CA THR A 44 -14.47 7.68 -31.28
C THR A 44 -14.48 7.74 -29.76
N LEU A 45 -15.12 8.74 -29.13
CA LEU A 45 -15.24 8.82 -27.67
C LEU A 45 -15.99 7.61 -27.10
N VAL A 46 -17.13 7.24 -27.69
CA VAL A 46 -17.90 6.06 -27.30
C VAL A 46 -17.09 4.78 -27.50
N TYR A 47 -16.34 4.68 -28.60
CA TYR A 47 -15.48 3.53 -28.87
C TYR A 47 -14.33 3.42 -27.85
N VAL A 48 -13.69 4.53 -27.49
CA VAL A 48 -12.65 4.57 -26.45
C VAL A 48 -13.24 4.23 -25.08
N LEU A 49 -14.41 4.76 -24.73
CA LEU A 49 -15.13 4.40 -23.50
C LEU A 49 -15.52 2.93 -23.47
N PHE A 50 -15.96 2.37 -24.61
CA PHE A 50 -16.28 0.97 -24.73
C PHE A 50 -15.04 0.08 -24.53
N ILE A 51 -13.91 0.43 -25.15
CA ILE A 51 -12.64 -0.26 -24.93
C ILE A 51 -12.21 -0.13 -23.47
N ALA A 52 -12.29 1.06 -22.87
CA ALA A 52 -11.93 1.28 -21.47
C ALA A 52 -12.79 0.44 -20.51
N LEU A 53 -14.10 0.33 -20.78
CA LEU A 53 -15.01 -0.52 -20.01
C LEU A 53 -14.72 -2.02 -20.20
N MET A 54 -14.40 -2.45 -21.42
CA MET A 54 -14.04 -3.84 -21.69
C MET A 54 -12.71 -4.22 -21.04
N ILE A 55 -11.72 -3.33 -21.08
CA ILE A 55 -10.44 -3.51 -20.36
C ILE A 55 -10.67 -3.53 -18.85
N GLY A 56 -11.52 -2.64 -18.32
CA GLY A 56 -11.84 -2.61 -16.89
C GLY A 56 -12.52 -3.88 -16.39
N LYS A 57 -13.50 -4.40 -17.14
CA LYS A 57 -14.19 -5.65 -16.79
C LYS A 57 -13.31 -6.87 -16.92
N SER A 58 -12.52 -6.97 -18.00
CA SER A 58 -11.59 -8.09 -18.18
C SER A 58 -10.42 -8.04 -17.21
N ALA A 59 -9.95 -6.85 -16.79
CA ALA A 59 -8.96 -6.74 -15.72
C ALA A 59 -9.51 -7.21 -14.37
N ASP A 60 -10.73 -6.81 -13.99
CA ASP A 60 -11.35 -7.25 -12.72
C ASP A 60 -11.64 -8.76 -12.71
N GLU A 61 -12.11 -9.31 -13.84
CA GLU A 61 -12.42 -10.74 -13.99
C GLU A 61 -11.17 -11.62 -14.12
N VAL A 62 -10.09 -11.14 -14.75
CA VAL A 62 -8.79 -11.82 -14.78
C VAL A 62 -8.07 -11.73 -13.44
N VAL A 63 -8.22 -10.62 -12.70
CA VAL A 63 -7.66 -10.48 -11.35
C VAL A 63 -8.39 -11.39 -10.35
N ARG A 64 -9.71 -11.59 -10.48
CA ARG A 64 -10.52 -12.41 -9.56
C ARG A 64 -10.59 -13.91 -9.87
N GLY A 65 -9.68 -14.44 -10.68
CA GLY A 65 -9.62 -15.88 -10.98
C GLY A 65 -10.89 -16.36 -11.70
N GLY A 66 -10.79 -16.64 -13.01
CA GLY A 66 -11.92 -17.14 -13.77
C GLY A 66 -12.51 -18.40 -13.13
N GLY A 67 -13.80 -18.38 -12.75
CA GLY A 67 -14.60 -19.54 -12.29
C GLY A 67 -14.19 -20.28 -11.01
N ASP A 68 -12.90 -20.52 -10.80
CA ASP A 68 -12.33 -21.47 -9.85
C ASP A 68 -12.02 -20.82 -8.49
N SER A 69 -11.99 -21.64 -7.44
CA SER A 69 -11.60 -21.21 -6.09
C SER A 69 -10.10 -20.98 -5.97
N TYR A 70 -9.69 -19.99 -5.17
CA TYR A 70 -8.30 -19.53 -5.07
C TYR A 70 -7.87 -19.23 -3.63
N ALA A 71 -6.56 -19.12 -3.42
CA ALA A 71 -5.99 -18.54 -2.20
C ALA A 71 -5.91 -17.01 -2.32
N ALA A 72 -6.40 -16.29 -1.31
CA ALA A 72 -6.28 -14.84 -1.23
C ALA A 72 -4.92 -14.47 -0.64
N VAL A 73 -4.06 -13.82 -1.42
CA VAL A 73 -2.73 -13.36 -0.99
C VAL A 73 -2.78 -11.89 -0.63
N ILE A 74 -2.33 -11.55 0.59
CA ILE A 74 -2.24 -10.17 1.08
C ILE A 74 -0.78 -9.88 1.42
N GLU A 75 -0.21 -8.88 0.78
CA GLU A 75 1.19 -8.48 0.95
C GLU A 75 1.33 -7.53 2.14
N VAL A 76 2.19 -7.90 3.08
CA VAL A 76 2.65 -7.04 4.18
C VAL A 76 4.10 -6.67 3.89
N ASN A 77 4.29 -5.67 3.03
CA ASN A 77 5.60 -5.28 2.51
C ASN A 77 6.04 -3.91 3.05
N GLY A 78 7.26 -3.85 3.59
CA GLY A 78 7.86 -2.62 4.10
C GLY A 78 7.42 -2.25 5.51
N VAL A 79 7.61 -0.98 5.88
CA VAL A 79 7.35 -0.48 7.24
C VAL A 79 5.84 -0.41 7.50
N ILE A 80 5.40 -0.98 8.62
CA ILE A 80 4.00 -0.95 9.04
C ILE A 80 3.71 0.40 9.72
N ALA A 81 2.98 1.28 9.03
CA ALA A 81 2.57 2.58 9.56
C ALA A 81 1.32 3.11 8.86
N ALA A 82 0.59 4.05 9.49
CA ALA A 82 -0.70 4.55 9.00
C ALA A 82 -0.66 5.15 7.59
N ALA A 83 0.46 5.76 7.18
CA ALA A 83 0.63 6.39 5.87
C ALA A 83 1.56 5.59 4.93
N GLN A 84 1.70 4.28 5.17
CA GLN A 84 2.52 3.39 4.36
C GLN A 84 1.63 2.34 3.67
N ASP A 85 2.19 1.65 2.67
CA ASP A 85 1.46 0.64 1.91
C ASP A 85 1.02 -0.52 2.83
N ALA A 86 1.87 -0.93 3.78
CA ALA A 86 1.55 -1.89 4.85
C ALA A 86 0.84 -1.25 6.07
N SER A 87 -0.11 -0.34 5.83
CA SER A 87 -0.96 0.20 6.88
C SER A 87 -2.03 -0.81 7.34
N ALA A 88 -2.50 -0.65 8.57
CA ALA A 88 -3.61 -1.43 9.10
C ALA A 88 -4.86 -1.26 8.25
N ASP A 89 -5.17 -0.05 7.79
CA ASP A 89 -6.36 0.21 6.96
C ASP A 89 -6.32 -0.61 5.66
N ASN A 90 -5.17 -0.64 4.98
CA ASN A 90 -5.01 -1.42 3.74
C ASN A 90 -5.11 -2.92 3.99
N ILE A 91 -4.38 -3.42 5.01
CA ILE A 91 -4.33 -4.86 5.31
C ILE A 91 -5.70 -5.36 5.80
N ILE A 92 -6.37 -4.59 6.67
CA ILE A 92 -7.69 -4.93 7.20
C ILE A 92 -8.76 -4.91 6.11
N THR A 93 -8.70 -3.94 5.18
CA THR A 93 -9.63 -3.90 4.04
C THR A 93 -9.46 -5.16 3.18
N ALA A 94 -8.23 -5.52 2.81
CA ALA A 94 -7.95 -6.74 2.07
C ALA A 94 -8.40 -8.02 2.81
N LEU A 95 -8.21 -8.07 4.13
CA LEU A 95 -8.67 -9.18 4.96
C LEU A 95 -10.20 -9.30 4.93
N ARG A 96 -10.93 -8.20 5.09
CA ARG A 96 -12.39 -8.20 5.03
C ARG A 96 -12.89 -8.67 3.67
N ASP A 97 -12.34 -8.11 2.60
CA ASP A 97 -12.69 -8.50 1.23
C ASP A 97 -12.45 -9.99 0.98
N ALA A 98 -11.34 -10.54 1.48
CA ALA A 98 -11.04 -11.96 1.35
C ALA A 98 -11.98 -12.86 2.17
N PHE A 99 -12.43 -12.41 3.34
CA PHE A 99 -13.37 -13.16 4.19
C PHE A 99 -14.81 -13.13 3.66
N GLU A 100 -15.19 -12.08 2.94
CA GLU A 100 -16.50 -11.93 2.29
C GLU A 100 -16.62 -12.71 0.97
N ASP A 101 -15.50 -13.12 0.37
CA ASP A 101 -15.49 -13.83 -0.90
C ASP A 101 -15.62 -15.35 -0.74
N ASP A 102 -16.75 -15.92 -1.20
CA ASP A 102 -17.06 -17.34 -1.12
C ASP A 102 -16.10 -18.23 -1.93
N LYS A 103 -15.38 -17.67 -2.92
CA LYS A 103 -14.39 -18.43 -3.71
C LYS A 103 -13.06 -18.61 -2.99
N VAL A 104 -12.79 -17.83 -1.94
CA VAL A 104 -11.53 -17.88 -1.21
C VAL A 104 -11.46 -19.16 -0.38
N LEU A 105 -10.45 -19.99 -0.64
CA LEU A 105 -10.15 -21.22 0.09
C LEU A 105 -9.42 -20.94 1.42
N GLY A 106 -8.69 -19.83 1.47
CA GLY A 106 -7.97 -19.36 2.64
C GLY A 106 -7.15 -18.12 2.34
N VAL A 107 -6.68 -17.47 3.39
CA VAL A 107 -5.88 -16.25 3.31
C VAL A 107 -4.41 -16.57 3.56
N VAL A 108 -3.53 -16.01 2.75
CA VAL A 108 -2.08 -16.05 2.93
C VAL A 108 -1.54 -14.64 3.09
N LEU A 109 -1.11 -14.32 4.31
CA LEU A 109 -0.35 -13.10 4.61
C LEU A 109 1.09 -13.32 4.15
N ARG A 110 1.48 -12.73 3.03
CA ARG A 110 2.85 -12.78 2.53
C ARG A 110 3.64 -11.60 3.11
N ILE A 111 4.54 -11.89 4.03
CA ILE A 111 5.19 -10.89 4.88
C ILE A 111 6.63 -10.66 4.43
N ASN A 112 6.98 -9.43 4.11
CA ASN A 112 8.35 -8.96 3.96
C ASN A 112 8.50 -7.59 4.61
N SER A 113 8.65 -7.57 5.94
CA SER A 113 8.55 -6.35 6.73
C SER A 113 9.46 -6.37 7.96
N PRO A 114 10.18 -5.24 8.24
CA PRO A 114 10.95 -5.07 9.47
C PRO A 114 10.06 -4.78 10.69
N GLY A 115 8.74 -4.70 10.52
CA GLY A 115 7.81 -4.24 11.55
C GLY A 115 7.47 -2.75 11.40
N GLY A 116 7.16 -2.12 12.52
CA GLY A 116 6.73 -0.71 12.54
C GLY A 116 5.91 -0.37 13.77
N SER A 117 4.80 0.35 13.57
CA SER A 117 3.93 0.83 14.63
C SER A 117 3.27 -0.30 15.41
N PRO A 118 3.44 -0.37 16.75
CA PRO A 118 2.74 -1.35 17.59
C PRO A 118 1.21 -1.26 17.49
N VAL A 119 0.68 -0.04 17.28
CA VAL A 119 -0.77 0.20 17.15
C VAL A 119 -1.30 -0.42 15.86
N GLN A 120 -0.62 -0.18 14.74
CA GLN A 120 -1.03 -0.70 13.44
C GLN A 120 -0.96 -2.23 13.42
N SER A 121 0.11 -2.82 13.96
CA SER A 121 0.22 -4.27 14.12
C SER A 121 -0.88 -4.86 15.01
N GLY A 122 -1.22 -4.18 16.12
CA GLY A 122 -2.31 -4.58 17.00
C GLY A 122 -3.67 -4.58 16.31
N TYR A 123 -4.00 -3.54 15.54
CA TYR A 123 -5.26 -3.49 14.79
C TYR A 123 -5.41 -4.64 13.81
N VAL A 124 -4.34 -4.96 13.06
CA VAL A 124 -4.37 -6.10 12.12
C VAL A 124 -4.51 -7.42 12.87
N TYR A 125 -3.75 -7.61 13.97
CA TYR A 125 -3.84 -8.80 14.80
C TYR A 125 -5.27 -9.04 15.30
N ASP A 126 -5.86 -8.03 15.94
CA ASP A 126 -7.20 -8.12 16.52
C ASP A 126 -8.25 -8.40 15.45
N GLU A 127 -8.11 -7.78 14.27
CA GLU A 127 -9.04 -8.02 13.16
C GLU A 127 -8.92 -9.43 12.57
N ILE A 128 -7.72 -9.99 12.42
CA ILE A 128 -7.55 -11.39 12.01
C ILE A 128 -8.26 -12.32 12.99
N LYS A 129 -8.09 -12.08 14.30
CA LYS A 129 -8.77 -12.86 15.34
C LYS A 129 -10.28 -12.74 15.23
N ARG A 130 -10.82 -11.53 15.08
CA ARG A 130 -12.25 -11.28 14.93
C ARG A 130 -12.84 -11.92 13.66
N LEU A 131 -12.19 -11.79 12.51
CA LEU A 131 -12.67 -12.33 11.25
C LEU A 131 -12.77 -13.86 11.27
N LYS A 132 -11.81 -14.53 11.92
CA LYS A 132 -11.83 -15.98 12.11
C LYS A 132 -13.00 -16.47 12.97
N GLU A 133 -13.59 -15.61 13.80
CA GLU A 133 -14.83 -15.93 14.53
C GLU A 133 -16.08 -15.84 13.65
N THR A 134 -16.00 -15.15 12.49
CA THR A 134 -17.14 -14.95 11.58
C THR A 134 -17.28 -16.04 10.53
N ARG A 135 -16.16 -16.62 10.09
CA ARG A 135 -16.09 -17.67 9.08
C ARG A 135 -14.87 -18.54 9.37
N GLU A 136 -15.08 -19.85 9.35
CA GLU A 136 -14.00 -20.85 9.38
C GLU A 136 -13.22 -20.78 8.06
N LEU A 137 -12.27 -19.85 7.99
CA LEU A 137 -11.38 -19.64 6.85
C LEU A 137 -9.94 -19.63 7.36
N PRO A 138 -9.06 -20.56 6.92
CA PRO A 138 -7.70 -20.64 7.43
C PRO A 138 -6.89 -19.40 7.01
N VAL A 139 -6.13 -18.86 7.95
CA VAL A 139 -5.20 -17.75 7.72
C VAL A 139 -3.79 -18.25 7.96
N TYR A 140 -2.96 -18.23 6.93
CA TYR A 140 -1.55 -18.59 7.01
C TYR A 140 -0.68 -17.36 6.86
N ALA A 141 0.42 -17.30 7.61
CA ALA A 141 1.48 -16.32 7.39
C ALA A 141 2.66 -16.99 6.69
N VAL A 142 3.20 -16.35 5.65
CA VAL A 142 4.44 -16.77 4.99
C VAL A 142 5.42 -15.61 5.06
N ILE A 143 6.45 -15.76 5.88
CA ILE A 143 7.56 -14.83 5.97
C ILE A 143 8.48 -15.09 4.78
N ALA A 144 8.60 -14.10 3.89
CA ALA A 144 9.55 -14.09 2.79
C ALA A 144 10.95 -13.79 3.35
N ASP A 145 11.57 -12.65 3.02
CA ASP A 145 12.93 -12.38 3.50
C ASP A 145 12.95 -11.99 4.99
N LEU A 146 11.96 -11.21 5.43
CA LEU A 146 11.94 -10.61 6.76
C LEU A 146 10.53 -10.59 7.36
N GLY A 147 10.40 -11.11 8.57
CA GLY A 147 9.18 -11.08 9.37
C GLY A 147 9.54 -10.75 10.81
N ALA A 148 9.87 -9.49 11.05
CA ALA A 148 10.44 -9.01 12.30
C ALA A 148 9.51 -8.01 13.03
N SER A 149 9.62 -7.95 14.35
CA SER A 149 8.94 -6.98 15.21
C SER A 149 7.44 -6.92 14.94
N GLY A 150 6.87 -5.74 14.66
CA GLY A 150 5.44 -5.58 14.36
C GLY A 150 4.90 -6.49 13.24
N ALA A 151 5.75 -6.99 12.33
CA ALA A 151 5.33 -7.95 11.32
C ALA A 151 5.15 -9.36 11.90
N TYR A 152 6.05 -9.77 12.80
CA TYR A 152 5.89 -11.02 13.54
C TYR A 152 4.70 -10.96 14.52
N TYR A 153 4.42 -9.78 15.08
CA TYR A 153 3.20 -9.53 15.85
C TYR A 153 1.96 -9.91 15.03
N ILE A 154 1.84 -9.42 13.79
CA ILE A 154 0.74 -9.77 12.89
C ILE A 154 0.74 -11.26 12.56
N ALA A 155 1.91 -11.83 12.21
CA ALA A 155 2.04 -13.24 11.88
C ALA A 155 1.54 -14.16 13.01
N ALA A 156 1.74 -13.77 14.28
CA ALA A 156 1.26 -14.53 15.43
C ALA A 156 -0.28 -14.64 15.53
N ALA A 157 -1.06 -13.87 14.77
CA ALA A 157 -2.52 -14.04 14.68
C ALA A 157 -2.95 -15.20 13.76
N ALA A 158 -2.08 -15.63 12.86
CA ALA A 158 -2.35 -16.68 11.88
C ALA A 158 -2.49 -18.07 12.54
N ASP A 159 -3.12 -19.00 11.84
CA ASP A 159 -3.21 -20.41 12.26
C ASP A 159 -1.82 -21.07 12.24
N GLU A 160 -1.10 -20.86 11.15
CA GLU A 160 0.25 -21.37 10.96
C GLU A 160 1.14 -20.31 10.29
N ILE A 161 2.42 -20.32 10.63
CA ILE A 161 3.45 -19.43 10.14
C ILE A 161 4.52 -20.27 9.44
N TYR A 162 4.87 -19.88 8.22
CA TYR A 162 5.89 -20.52 7.40
C TYR A 162 6.97 -19.51 7.04
N ALA A 163 8.18 -20.01 6.77
CA ALA A 163 9.28 -19.18 6.30
C ALA A 163 10.24 -19.99 5.40
N ASP A 164 11.13 -19.32 4.68
CA ASP A 164 12.31 -20.00 4.12
C ASP A 164 13.36 -20.24 5.23
N LYS A 165 14.28 -21.18 4.98
CA LYS A 165 15.40 -21.48 5.89
C LYS A 165 16.21 -20.25 6.26
N ALA A 166 16.43 -19.36 5.31
CA ALA A 166 17.26 -18.15 5.46
C ALA A 166 16.43 -16.90 5.82
N SER A 167 15.11 -16.99 5.91
CA SER A 167 14.25 -15.89 6.35
C SER A 167 14.66 -15.39 7.73
N LEU A 168 14.53 -14.09 7.97
CA LEU A 168 14.78 -13.49 9.27
C LEU A 168 13.46 -13.31 10.02
N VAL A 169 13.33 -14.00 11.15
CA VAL A 169 12.10 -14.08 11.95
C VAL A 169 12.36 -13.59 13.36
N GLY A 170 11.34 -13.03 14.02
CA GLY A 170 11.41 -12.66 15.43
C GLY A 170 11.54 -11.17 15.61
N SER A 171 12.64 -10.69 16.19
CA SER A 171 12.75 -9.32 16.72
C SER A 171 11.59 -8.95 17.64
N ILE A 172 11.24 -9.88 18.53
CA ILE A 172 10.15 -9.68 19.48
C ILE A 172 10.65 -8.74 20.57
N GLY A 173 10.27 -7.48 20.45
CA GLY A 173 10.76 -6.38 21.27
C GLY A 173 10.17 -5.04 20.82
N VAL A 174 10.38 -4.01 21.64
CA VAL A 174 9.92 -2.65 21.37
C VAL A 174 11.08 -1.70 21.62
N VAL A 175 11.32 -0.80 20.68
CA VAL A 175 12.39 0.21 20.77
C VAL A 175 11.81 1.61 20.65
N GLY A 176 12.36 2.53 21.44
CA GLY A 176 12.22 3.97 21.23
C GLY A 176 13.63 4.56 21.19
N SER A 177 13.95 5.27 20.11
CA SER A 177 15.30 5.80 19.87
C SER A 177 15.24 7.30 19.56
N GLY A 178 16.30 8.00 19.93
CA GLY A 178 16.54 9.40 19.62
C GLY A 178 18.02 9.74 19.76
N PHE A 179 18.39 10.96 19.39
CA PHE A 179 19.76 11.46 19.55
C PHE A 179 19.84 12.47 20.69
N GLY A 180 21.03 12.66 21.25
CA GLY A 180 21.36 13.77 22.15
C GLY A 180 22.40 14.67 21.49
N PHE A 181 22.18 15.98 21.48
CA PHE A 181 23.03 16.98 20.83
C PHE A 181 23.61 18.03 21.79
N THR A 182 23.43 17.86 23.09
CA THR A 182 23.88 18.83 24.12
C THR A 182 25.36 19.18 23.99
N GLU A 183 26.24 18.18 23.92
CA GLU A 183 27.69 18.40 23.78
C GLU A 183 28.09 19.08 22.47
N ALA A 184 27.38 18.76 21.38
CA ALA A 184 27.61 19.40 20.10
C ALA A 184 27.20 20.88 20.15
N MET A 185 26.06 21.18 20.74
CA MET A 185 25.58 22.55 20.93
C MET A 185 26.56 23.38 21.77
N ASP A 186 27.05 22.82 22.87
CA ASP A 186 28.04 23.47 23.73
C ASP A 186 29.32 23.80 22.94
N LYS A 187 29.81 22.86 22.13
CA LYS A 187 31.00 23.04 21.30
C LYS A 187 30.85 24.14 20.24
N PHE A 188 29.65 24.32 19.70
CA PHE A 188 29.37 25.33 18.68
C PHE A 188 28.80 26.64 19.26
N GLY A 189 28.68 26.75 20.59
CA GLY A 189 28.13 27.93 21.26
C GLY A 189 26.63 28.16 20.97
N ILE A 190 25.88 27.08 20.71
CA ILE A 190 24.44 27.15 20.44
C ILE A 190 23.69 27.01 21.77
N GLU A 191 22.88 28.02 22.10
CA GLU A 191 22.06 28.01 23.32
C GLU A 191 20.63 27.52 23.01
N ARG A 192 20.13 26.55 23.78
CA ARG A 192 18.73 26.15 23.74
C ARG A 192 17.90 26.96 24.74
N ARG A 193 16.79 27.54 24.28
CA ARG A 193 15.80 28.22 25.13
C ARG A 193 14.43 27.56 25.01
N LEU A 194 14.17 26.59 25.90
CA LEU A 194 12.89 25.87 25.95
C LEU A 194 12.04 26.42 27.10
N TYR A 195 10.82 26.87 26.78
CA TYR A 195 9.81 27.27 27.77
C TYR A 195 8.60 26.36 27.62
N THR A 196 8.18 25.71 28.71
CA THR A 196 7.06 24.77 28.70
C THR A 196 6.01 25.14 29.73
N SER A 197 4.75 24.79 29.43
CA SER A 197 3.63 24.94 30.37
C SER A 197 3.46 23.75 31.32
N GLY A 198 4.22 22.66 31.12
CA GLY A 198 4.15 21.45 31.93
C GLY A 198 5.54 20.88 32.15
N GLU A 199 5.74 20.27 33.33
CA GLU A 199 7.03 19.80 33.83
C GLU A 199 7.75 18.87 32.84
N HIS A 200 7.03 17.89 32.29
CA HIS A 200 7.59 16.90 31.34
C HIS A 200 7.32 17.23 29.87
N LYS A 201 6.89 18.45 29.53
CA LYS A 201 6.53 18.81 28.15
C LYS A 201 7.75 19.01 27.23
N GLY A 202 8.95 18.98 27.82
CA GLY A 202 10.23 18.89 27.11
C GLY A 202 10.81 17.47 27.04
N PHE A 203 10.05 16.45 27.46
CA PHE A 203 10.49 15.06 27.41
C PHE A 203 10.83 14.61 25.96
N LEU A 204 11.88 13.79 25.81
CA LEU A 204 12.46 13.32 24.54
C LEU A 204 13.03 14.44 23.65
N ASP A 205 13.27 15.61 24.21
CA ASP A 205 13.95 16.68 23.53
C ASP A 205 15.45 16.34 23.32
N PRO A 206 15.91 16.22 22.06
CA PRO A 206 17.26 15.79 21.77
C PRO A 206 18.33 16.85 22.09
N PHE A 207 17.90 18.06 22.47
CA PHE A 207 18.78 19.19 22.75
C PHE A 207 18.83 19.55 24.25
N SER A 208 18.19 18.74 25.10
CA SER A 208 18.24 18.84 26.56
C SER A 208 19.00 17.64 27.13
N PRO A 209 19.65 17.78 28.31
CA PRO A 209 20.25 16.63 28.99
C PRO A 209 19.21 15.54 29.30
N GLU A 210 19.60 14.27 29.25
CA GLU A 210 18.71 13.16 29.60
C GLU A 210 18.31 13.25 31.08
N ASN A 211 17.00 13.26 31.36
CA ASN A 211 16.48 13.22 32.72
C ASN A 211 16.30 11.75 33.19
N PRO A 212 16.95 11.32 34.30
CA PRO A 212 16.84 9.95 34.79
C PRO A 212 15.42 9.50 35.16
N GLU A 213 14.57 10.39 35.67
CA GLU A 213 13.19 10.04 36.04
C GLU A 213 12.30 9.87 34.80
N GLU A 214 12.46 10.75 33.80
CA GLU A 214 11.76 10.62 32.52
C GLU A 214 12.23 9.39 31.73
N LYS A 215 13.52 9.04 31.84
CA LYS A 215 14.06 7.79 31.28
C LYS A 215 13.40 6.57 31.92
N LYS A 216 13.28 6.53 33.25
CA LYS A 216 12.58 5.44 33.96
C LYS A 216 11.12 5.36 33.54
N PHE A 217 10.45 6.51 33.42
CA PHE A 217 9.08 6.57 32.90
C PHE A 217 9.00 5.99 31.48
N TRP A 218 9.88 6.39 30.56
CA TRP A 218 9.90 5.87 29.19
C TRP A 218 10.16 4.37 29.13
N GLN A 219 11.09 3.87 29.93
CA GLN A 219 11.35 2.43 30.07
C GLN A 219 10.10 1.68 30.57
N SER A 220 9.30 2.28 31.45
CA SER A 220 8.04 1.68 31.87
C SER A 220 7.01 1.59 30.73
N VAL A 221 6.93 2.61 29.88
CA VAL A 221 6.06 2.61 28.70
C VAL A 221 6.49 1.52 27.72
N LEU A 222 7.79 1.44 27.39
CA LEU A 222 8.34 0.40 26.52
C LEU A 222 8.08 -1.00 27.09
N LYS A 223 8.25 -1.18 28.40
CA LYS A 223 7.99 -2.46 29.08
C LYS A 223 6.52 -2.89 28.97
N VAL A 224 5.58 -1.97 29.14
CA VAL A 224 4.14 -2.27 28.98
C VAL A 224 3.85 -2.75 27.56
N THR A 225 4.31 -2.02 26.55
CA THR A 225 4.11 -2.40 25.14
C THR A 225 4.80 -3.71 24.81
N HIS A 226 6.00 -3.94 25.35
CA HIS A 226 6.72 -5.19 25.14
C HIS A 226 5.99 -6.39 25.75
N ASN A 227 5.47 -6.26 26.98
CA ASN A 227 4.66 -7.31 27.60
C ASN A 227 3.41 -7.64 26.78
N GLN A 228 2.73 -6.64 26.21
CA GLN A 228 1.61 -6.88 25.30
C GLN A 228 2.02 -7.70 24.07
N PHE A 229 3.18 -7.41 23.48
CA PHE A 229 3.70 -8.19 22.36
C PHE A 229 4.00 -9.64 22.78
N ILE A 230 4.71 -9.84 23.90
CA ILE A 230 4.97 -11.18 24.45
C ILE A 230 3.65 -11.94 24.63
N ASP A 231 2.65 -11.32 25.24
CA ASP A 231 1.37 -11.95 25.52
C ASP A 231 0.65 -12.39 24.23
N GLN A 232 0.65 -11.57 23.18
CA GLN A 232 0.03 -11.95 21.91
C GLN A 232 0.79 -13.05 21.16
N VAL A 233 2.12 -13.04 21.22
CA VAL A 233 2.94 -14.14 20.67
C VAL A 233 2.66 -15.44 21.42
N LYS A 234 2.65 -15.40 22.76
CA LYS A 234 2.32 -16.57 23.58
C LYS A 234 0.93 -17.11 23.28
N LYS A 235 -0.08 -16.24 23.16
CA LYS A 235 -1.45 -16.64 22.80
C LYS A 235 -1.54 -17.22 21.39
N GLY A 236 -0.87 -16.61 20.42
CA GLY A 236 -0.92 -17.02 19.01
C GLY A 236 -0.25 -18.36 18.77
N ARG A 237 0.93 -18.55 19.35
CA ARG A 237 1.74 -19.75 19.16
C ARG A 237 1.37 -20.88 20.13
N GLY A 238 0.88 -20.56 21.34
CA GLY A 238 0.48 -21.52 22.35
C GLY A 238 1.59 -22.51 22.72
N ASP A 239 1.23 -23.78 22.87
CA ASP A 239 2.15 -24.87 23.26
C ASP A 239 3.26 -25.15 22.23
N ARG A 240 3.19 -24.55 21.03
CA ARG A 240 4.23 -24.70 20.01
C ARG A 240 5.52 -23.98 20.40
N LEU A 241 5.44 -22.91 21.21
CA LEU A 241 6.62 -22.18 21.65
C LEU A 241 7.49 -23.00 22.59
N LYS A 242 8.79 -23.02 22.27
CA LYS A 242 9.82 -23.50 23.18
C LYS A 242 10.57 -22.29 23.69
N GLU A 243 10.04 -21.69 24.76
CA GLU A 243 10.58 -20.45 25.32
C GLU A 243 12.06 -20.58 25.67
N THR A 244 12.85 -19.61 25.18
CA THR A 244 14.26 -19.44 25.54
C THR A 244 14.44 -18.10 26.25
N PRO A 245 15.47 -17.94 27.09
CA PRO A 245 15.72 -16.68 27.79
C PRO A 245 15.84 -15.46 26.85
N GLU A 246 16.34 -15.68 25.63
CA GLU A 246 16.61 -14.63 24.65
C GLU A 246 15.45 -14.39 23.66
N MET A 247 14.40 -15.21 23.66
CA MET A 247 13.32 -15.16 22.65
C MET A 247 12.65 -13.79 22.56
N PHE A 248 12.45 -13.13 23.70
CA PHE A 248 11.81 -11.82 23.81
C PHE A 248 12.83 -10.69 24.03
N SER A 249 14.06 -10.85 23.55
CA SER A 249 15.12 -9.84 23.69
C SER A 249 15.17 -8.81 22.56
N GLY A 250 14.39 -9.01 21.49
CA GLY A 250 14.43 -8.19 20.26
C GLY A 250 15.42 -8.68 19.19
N LEU A 251 16.10 -9.80 19.42
CA LEU A 251 17.01 -10.42 18.45
C LEU A 251 16.25 -11.20 17.34
N ILE A 252 16.96 -11.52 16.24
CA ILE A 252 16.42 -12.11 15.00
C ILE A 252 17.02 -13.47 14.66
N TRP A 253 16.19 -14.45 14.34
CA TRP A 253 16.59 -15.83 14.08
C TRP A 253 16.39 -16.19 12.61
N SER A 254 17.21 -17.10 12.09
CA SER A 254 16.92 -17.70 10.78
C SER A 254 15.62 -18.52 10.83
N GLY A 255 15.00 -18.80 9.69
CA GLY A 255 13.81 -19.66 9.63
C GLY A 255 14.07 -21.05 10.20
N GLU A 256 15.26 -21.62 9.99
CA GLU A 256 15.65 -22.91 10.61
C GLU A 256 15.65 -22.83 12.15
N GLN A 257 16.28 -21.79 12.72
CA GLN A 257 16.29 -21.57 14.18
C GLN A 257 14.88 -21.28 14.73
N ALA A 258 14.11 -20.46 14.01
CA ALA A 258 12.75 -20.10 14.37
C ALA A 258 11.83 -21.32 14.41
N LEU A 259 12.03 -22.29 13.50
CA LEU A 259 11.29 -23.55 13.51
C LEU A 259 11.61 -24.38 14.76
N GLU A 260 12.89 -24.51 15.10
CA GLU A 260 13.32 -25.24 16.30
C GLU A 260 12.71 -24.67 17.58
N MET A 261 12.61 -23.34 17.65
CA MET A 261 12.04 -22.57 18.76
C MET A 261 10.50 -22.51 18.76
N GLY A 262 9.84 -22.98 17.70
CA GLY A 262 8.38 -22.93 17.56
C GLY A 262 7.82 -21.55 17.22
N LEU A 263 8.67 -20.62 16.80
CA LEU A 263 8.25 -19.31 16.29
C LEU A 263 7.56 -19.44 14.93
N ILE A 264 7.86 -20.49 14.17
CA ILE A 264 7.15 -20.87 12.94
C ILE A 264 6.75 -22.36 13.01
N ASP A 265 5.87 -22.78 12.11
CA ASP A 265 5.31 -24.13 12.05
C ASP A 265 5.97 -24.99 10.96
N GLY A 266 6.56 -24.36 9.94
CA GLY A 266 7.23 -25.09 8.87
C GLY A 266 8.05 -24.22 7.93
N LEU A 267 8.79 -24.89 7.05
CA LEU A 267 9.57 -24.25 6.01
C LEU A 267 8.83 -24.36 4.68
N SER A 268 8.46 -23.23 4.08
CA SER A 268 7.74 -23.20 2.81
C SER A 268 7.76 -21.81 2.16
N SER A 269 7.61 -21.78 0.84
CA SER A 269 7.31 -20.56 0.10
C SER A 269 5.80 -20.40 -0.09
N THR A 270 5.33 -19.19 -0.44
CA THR A 270 3.90 -18.91 -0.66
C THR A 270 3.29 -19.88 -1.67
N SER A 271 3.91 -20.06 -2.83
CA SER A 271 3.40 -20.95 -3.88
C SER A 271 3.42 -22.42 -3.46
N ALA A 272 4.44 -22.86 -2.71
CA ALA A 272 4.50 -24.23 -2.22
C ALA A 272 3.44 -24.49 -1.13
N LEU A 273 3.21 -23.52 -0.24
CA LEU A 273 2.16 -23.59 0.77
C LEU A 273 0.78 -23.68 0.12
N VAL A 274 0.49 -22.83 -0.87
CA VAL A 274 -0.82 -22.80 -1.53
C VAL A 274 -1.13 -24.13 -2.21
N ARG A 275 -0.16 -24.70 -2.95
CA ARG A 275 -0.29 -26.04 -3.55
C ARG A 275 -0.56 -27.13 -2.52
N THR A 276 0.08 -27.07 -1.37
CA THR A 276 0.01 -28.16 -0.38
C THR A 276 -1.19 -28.05 0.56
N LYS A 277 -1.62 -26.84 0.92
CA LYS A 277 -2.75 -26.60 1.84
C LYS A 277 -4.09 -26.50 1.13
N PHE A 278 -4.11 -26.01 -0.11
CA PHE A 278 -5.35 -25.73 -0.85
C PHE A 278 -5.54 -26.62 -2.09
N ASP A 279 -4.57 -27.48 -2.43
CA ASP A 279 -4.59 -28.29 -3.67
C ASP A 279 -4.87 -27.46 -4.93
N SER A 280 -4.36 -26.23 -4.94
CA SER A 280 -4.56 -25.24 -6.01
C SER A 280 -3.26 -24.47 -6.27
N GLU A 281 -3.09 -23.98 -7.49
CA GLU A 281 -2.02 -23.03 -7.85
C GLU A 281 -2.55 -21.59 -7.97
N GLU A 282 -3.87 -21.42 -7.96
CA GLU A 282 -4.52 -20.14 -8.18
C GLU A 282 -4.40 -19.25 -6.94
N MET A 283 -3.77 -18.09 -7.14
CA MET A 283 -3.56 -17.07 -6.12
C MET A 283 -4.03 -15.73 -6.65
N VAL A 284 -4.91 -15.06 -5.89
CA VAL A 284 -5.39 -13.72 -6.20
C VAL A 284 -4.82 -12.74 -5.18
N ASN A 285 -4.27 -11.63 -5.64
CA ASN A 285 -3.73 -10.60 -4.75
C ASN A 285 -4.83 -9.64 -4.31
N PHE A 286 -5.11 -9.59 -3.01
CA PHE A 286 -6.12 -8.72 -2.38
C PHE A 286 -5.53 -7.43 -1.82
N THR A 287 -4.20 -7.24 -1.90
CA THR A 287 -3.54 -6.02 -1.41
C THR A 287 -4.06 -4.82 -2.18
N PRO A 288 -4.56 -3.75 -1.52
CA PRO A 288 -5.05 -2.58 -2.20
C PRO A 288 -3.95 -1.98 -3.08
N GLN A 289 -4.18 -1.97 -4.38
CA GLN A 289 -3.29 -1.30 -5.32
C GLN A 289 -3.64 0.18 -5.32
N LYS A 290 -2.62 1.05 -5.33
CA LYS A 290 -2.83 2.47 -5.60
C LYS A 290 -3.54 2.60 -6.95
N ASP A 291 -4.49 3.52 -7.03
CA ASP A 291 -5.28 3.75 -8.23
C ASP A 291 -4.34 3.83 -9.46
N PRO A 292 -4.60 3.07 -10.55
CA PRO A 292 -3.74 3.06 -11.72
C PRO A 292 -3.47 4.47 -12.28
N TRP A 293 -4.43 5.37 -12.12
CA TRP A 293 -4.31 6.78 -12.51
C TRP A 293 -3.32 7.57 -11.66
N GLU A 294 -3.28 7.34 -10.35
CA GLU A 294 -2.29 7.95 -9.46
C GLU A 294 -0.88 7.47 -9.79
N SER A 295 -0.70 6.17 -10.08
CA SER A 295 0.60 5.61 -10.48
C SER A 295 1.10 6.24 -11.79
N ILE A 296 0.21 6.40 -12.78
CA ILE A 296 0.53 7.07 -14.05
C ILE A 296 0.89 8.54 -13.81
N MET A 297 0.09 9.26 -13.02
CA MET A 297 0.35 10.67 -12.71
C MET A 297 1.65 10.87 -11.94
N GLN A 298 1.99 9.98 -11.01
CA GLN A 298 3.25 10.02 -10.27
C GLN A 298 4.45 9.71 -11.16
N LYS A 299 4.33 8.74 -12.08
CA LYS A 299 5.38 8.42 -13.08
C LYS A 299 5.56 9.55 -14.10
N LEU A 300 4.47 10.15 -14.56
CA LEU A 300 4.51 11.32 -15.44
C LEU A 300 5.12 12.53 -14.70
N GLY A 301 4.69 12.81 -13.48
CA GLY A 301 5.22 13.88 -12.65
C GLY A 301 6.71 13.74 -12.35
N THR A 302 7.18 12.54 -12.01
CA THR A 302 8.61 12.27 -11.78
C THR A 302 9.43 12.35 -13.07
N SER A 303 8.91 11.90 -14.22
CA SER A 303 9.59 12.04 -15.51
C SER A 303 9.72 13.49 -15.99
N ILE A 304 8.68 14.32 -15.79
CA ILE A 304 8.70 15.75 -16.10
C ILE A 304 9.66 16.50 -15.15
N GLY A 305 9.64 16.16 -13.85
CA GLY A 305 10.57 16.73 -12.86
C GLY A 305 12.04 16.41 -13.17
N ALA A 306 12.35 15.16 -13.53
CA ALA A 306 13.70 14.76 -13.93
C ALA A 306 14.15 15.44 -15.23
N GLY A 307 13.24 15.59 -16.21
CA GLY A 307 13.52 16.30 -17.46
C GLY A 307 13.82 17.78 -17.27
N ILE A 308 13.09 18.46 -16.38
CA ILE A 308 13.32 19.88 -16.06
C ILE A 308 14.64 20.06 -15.29
N ALA A 309 14.96 19.18 -14.34
CA ALA A 309 16.22 19.23 -13.59
C ALA A 309 17.45 19.08 -14.50
N THR A 310 17.35 18.27 -15.55
CA THR A 310 18.44 18.05 -16.53
C THR A 310 18.62 19.21 -17.52
N VAL A 311 17.62 20.09 -17.65
CA VAL A 311 17.66 21.26 -18.54
C VAL A 311 18.08 22.54 -17.80
N VAL A 312 18.05 22.54 -16.46
CA VAL A 312 18.38 23.70 -15.61
C VAL A 312 19.78 23.60 -14.96
N THR A 313 20.48 22.48 -15.13
CA THR A 313 21.93 22.33 -14.84
C THR A 313 22.75 22.33 -16.12
#